data_AF-A0A2V6HF43-F1
#
_entry.id   AF-A0A2V6HF43-F1
#
_cell.length_a   1.000
_cell.length_b   1.000
_cell.length_c   1.000
_cell.angle_alpha   90.00
_cell.angle_beta   90.00
_cell.angle_gamma   90.00
#
_symmetry.space_group_name_H-M   'P 1'
#
loop_
_entity.id
_entity.type
_entity.pdbx_description
1 polymer ?
#
loop_
_entity_poly.entity_id
_entity_poly.type
_entity_poly.pdbx_seq_one_letter_code
_entity_poly.pdbx_strand_id
1 'polypeptide(L)'
;MSETHSTAYDSKIEGNVIFTRFDAALNWVRKNSLWPMPMGLACCAIELMATAASRFDIARFGAEVEQMPEPKWVIAMGACASTGGMYRSYAVLQGIDQLLPVDVYISGCPPRPEALLAGLMKLQEKISREHSFKEQKPELTERLREALA
;
A
#
# COMPACT_ATOMS: atom_id res chain seq x y z
N MET A 1 24.39 10.49 34.53
CA MET A 1 23.79 9.74 35.65
C MET A 1 22.27 9.78 35.53
N SER A 2 21.74 8.83 34.75
CA SER A 2 20.40 8.24 34.88
C SER A 2 20.44 6.95 34.07
N GLU A 3 21.02 5.92 34.66
CA GLU A 3 20.96 4.55 34.17
C GLU A 3 19.60 3.94 34.56
N THR A 4 18.90 3.37 33.58
CA THR A 4 18.08 2.16 33.79
C THR A 4 18.41 1.15 32.71
N HIS A 5 18.71 -0.05 33.20
CA HIS A 5 19.42 -1.15 32.58
C HIS A 5 18.67 -1.95 31.50
N SER A 6 19.49 -2.68 30.73
CA SER A 6 19.26 -4.01 30.15
C SER A 6 18.36 -4.14 28.91
N THR A 7 19.01 -4.08 27.75
CA THR A 7 18.88 -5.16 26.76
C THR A 7 20.28 -5.51 26.28
N ALA A 8 20.81 -6.63 26.75
CA ALA A 8 21.99 -7.26 26.20
C ALA A 8 21.69 -7.70 24.76
N TYR A 9 22.44 -7.24 23.75
CA TYR A 9 22.33 -7.76 22.38
C TYR A 9 23.67 -7.63 21.65
N ASP A 10 24.14 -8.75 21.09
CA ASP A 10 25.35 -8.86 20.29
C ASP A 10 25.10 -8.30 18.88
N SER A 11 25.84 -7.26 18.50
CA SER A 11 25.35 -6.20 17.61
C SER A 11 25.40 -6.51 16.11
N LYS A 12 26.08 -7.58 15.66
CA LYS A 12 26.30 -7.84 14.22
C LYS A 12 25.50 -8.98 13.60
N ILE A 13 25.09 -9.98 14.39
CA ILE A 13 24.33 -11.15 13.88
C ILE A 13 22.86 -11.05 14.29
N GLU A 14 22.57 -10.74 15.55
CA GLU A 14 21.19 -10.60 16.05
C GLU A 14 20.52 -9.32 15.52
N GLY A 15 21.29 -8.25 15.31
CA GLY A 15 20.80 -7.01 14.70
C GLY A 15 20.14 -7.22 13.33
N ASN A 16 20.72 -8.09 12.49
CA ASN A 16 20.14 -8.42 11.18
C ASN A 16 18.86 -9.26 11.29
N VAL A 17 18.77 -10.17 12.26
CA VAL A 17 17.60 -11.03 12.45
C VAL A 17 16.46 -10.25 13.11
N ILE A 18 16.74 -9.44 14.13
CA ILE A 18 15.72 -8.60 14.80
C ILE A 18 15.21 -7.54 13.83
N PHE A 19 16.10 -6.93 13.05
CA PHE A 19 15.71 -5.92 12.07
C PHE A 19 14.82 -6.49 10.97
N THR A 20 15.16 -7.66 10.42
CA THR A 20 14.32 -8.32 9.41
C THR A 20 12.99 -8.79 9.98
N ARG A 21 12.94 -9.26 11.24
CA ARG A 21 11.69 -9.64 11.93
C ARG A 21 10.80 -8.43 12.19
N PHE A 22 11.38 -7.31 12.60
CA PHE A 22 10.63 -6.09 12.88
C PHE A 22 10.16 -5.39 11.58
N ASP A 23 10.97 -5.39 10.52
CA ASP A 23 10.58 -4.95 9.17
C ASP A 23 9.41 -5.78 8.63
N ALA A 24 9.49 -7.12 8.77
CA ALA A 24 8.40 -8.01 8.41
C ALA A 24 7.13 -7.78 9.24
N ALA A 25 7.26 -7.48 10.54
CA ALA A 25 6.13 -7.15 11.40
C ALA A 25 5.45 -5.85 10.98
N LEU A 26 6.23 -4.80 10.67
CA LEU A 26 5.69 -3.53 10.17
C LEU A 26 4.97 -3.69 8.83
N ASN A 27 5.57 -4.42 7.89
CA ASN A 27 4.94 -4.73 6.60
C ASN A 27 3.66 -5.54 6.78
N TRP A 28 3.64 -6.45 7.76
CA TRP A 28 2.45 -7.21 8.10
C TRP A 28 1.32 -6.33 8.67
N VAL A 29 1.65 -5.35 9.51
CA VAL A 29 0.66 -4.38 9.99
C VAL A 29 0.11 -3.57 8.82
N ARG A 30 0.98 -2.99 7.98
CA ARG A 30 0.58 -2.15 6.83
C ARG A 30 -0.35 -2.84 5.86
N LYS A 31 -0.05 -4.09 5.49
CA LYS A 31 -0.87 -4.82 4.51
C LYS A 31 -2.25 -5.22 5.04
N ASN A 32 -2.42 -5.32 6.36
CA ASN A 32 -3.67 -5.73 7.01
C ASN A 32 -4.50 -4.55 7.52
N SER A 33 -4.01 -3.30 7.44
CA SER A 33 -4.71 -2.09 7.88
C SER A 33 -4.75 -1.04 6.77
N LEU A 34 -5.05 -1.47 5.54
CA LEU A 34 -5.11 -0.58 4.39
C LEU A 34 -6.34 0.30 4.50
N TRP A 35 -6.19 1.62 4.47
CA TRP A 35 -7.30 2.57 4.54
C TRP A 35 -7.60 3.12 3.15
N PRO A 36 -8.58 2.56 2.42
CA PRO A 36 -8.85 2.98 1.06
C PRO A 36 -9.52 4.36 1.07
N MET A 37 -9.05 5.26 0.22
CA MET A 37 -9.80 6.47 -0.14
C MET A 37 -10.42 6.25 -1.52
N PRO A 38 -11.73 5.97 -1.62
CA PRO A 38 -12.37 5.74 -2.90
C PRO A 38 -12.51 7.05 -3.68
N MET A 39 -11.80 7.17 -4.80
CA MET A 39 -12.02 8.26 -5.77
C MET A 39 -13.04 7.82 -6.83
N GLY A 40 -14.31 8.12 -6.60
CA GLY A 40 -15.40 7.73 -7.50
C GLY A 40 -15.56 8.64 -8.71
N LEU A 41 -14.88 8.35 -9.83
CA LEU A 41 -14.91 9.21 -11.04
C LEU A 41 -16.02 8.86 -12.05
N ALA A 42 -16.39 7.58 -12.18
CA ALA A 42 -17.27 7.08 -13.25
C ALA A 42 -17.95 5.75 -12.86
N CYS A 43 -18.34 4.93 -13.84
CA CYS A 43 -19.00 3.63 -13.63
C CYS A 43 -18.20 2.63 -12.77
N CYS A 44 -16.86 2.71 -12.74
CA CYS A 44 -16.03 1.86 -11.87
C CYS A 44 -16.26 2.14 -10.38
N ALA A 45 -16.76 3.33 -10.02
CA ALA A 45 -17.10 3.68 -8.64
C ALA A 45 -18.24 2.82 -8.08
N ILE A 46 -19.20 2.44 -8.93
CA ILE A 46 -20.34 1.61 -8.51
C ILE A 46 -19.86 0.20 -8.14
N GLU A 47 -18.90 -0.36 -8.88
CA GLU A 47 -18.34 -1.67 -8.53
C GLU A 47 -17.41 -1.62 -7.33
N LEU A 48 -16.73 -0.49 -7.11
CA LEU A 48 -16.00 -0.25 -5.88
C LEU A 48 -16.95 -0.24 -4.67
N MET A 49 -18.09 0.46 -4.77
CA MET A 49 -19.14 0.46 -3.75
C MET A 49 -19.76 -0.93 -3.55
N ALA A 50 -19.92 -1.71 -4.63
CA ALA A 50 -20.39 -3.10 -4.54
C ALA A 50 -19.38 -4.01 -3.81
N THR A 51 -18.09 -3.67 -3.86
CA THR A 51 -17.02 -4.34 -3.08
C THR A 51 -16.96 -3.83 -1.64
N ALA A 52 -17.55 -2.67 -1.33
CA ALA A 52 -17.78 -2.27 0.06
C ALA A 52 -19.07 -2.87 0.65
N ALA A 53 -19.92 -3.48 -0.17
CA ALA A 53 -21.17 -4.09 0.29
C ALA A 53 -20.96 -5.49 0.89
N SER A 54 -21.97 -5.96 1.63
CA SER A 54 -21.94 -7.22 2.39
C SER A 54 -21.61 -8.48 1.58
N ARG A 55 -21.80 -8.46 0.25
CA ARG A 55 -21.53 -9.61 -0.61
C ARG A 55 -20.04 -9.82 -0.85
N PHE A 56 -19.31 -8.75 -1.10
CA PHE A 56 -17.89 -8.77 -1.46
C PHE A 56 -17.08 -7.88 -0.51
N ASP A 57 -17.35 -8.02 0.78
CA ASP A 57 -16.90 -7.13 1.84
C ASP A 57 -15.37 -6.94 1.90
N ILE A 58 -14.91 -5.76 1.50
CA ILE A 58 -13.51 -5.30 1.60
C ILE A 58 -13.06 -5.11 3.06
N ALA A 59 -13.99 -4.93 4.01
CA ALA A 59 -13.67 -4.76 5.44
C ALA A 59 -12.92 -5.95 6.02
N ARG A 60 -13.09 -7.15 5.43
CA ARG A 60 -12.31 -8.35 5.78
C ARG A 60 -10.80 -8.17 5.68
N PHE A 61 -10.33 -7.23 4.86
CA PHE A 61 -8.91 -6.91 4.70
C PHE A 61 -8.45 -5.74 5.59
N GLY A 62 -9.27 -5.29 6.54
CA GLY A 62 -8.98 -4.18 7.46
C GLY A 62 -9.19 -2.80 6.83
N ALA A 63 -10.03 -2.73 5.78
CA ALA A 63 -10.20 -1.58 4.90
C ALA A 63 -11.49 -0.79 5.12
N GLU A 64 -11.70 -0.35 6.36
CA GLU A 64 -12.95 0.25 6.83
C GLU A 64 -12.91 1.77 6.96
N VAL A 65 -11.70 2.33 7.16
CA VAL A 65 -11.51 3.76 7.47
C VAL A 65 -11.05 4.50 6.22
N GLU A 66 -11.74 5.60 5.89
CA GLU A 66 -11.44 6.42 4.71
C GLU A 66 -10.53 7.61 5.09
N GLN A 67 -9.28 7.33 5.44
CA GLN A 67 -8.27 8.35 5.74
C GLN A 67 -6.96 8.06 5.02
N MET A 68 -6.23 9.11 4.66
CA MET A 68 -4.96 9.00 3.94
C MET A 68 -3.77 9.49 4.80
N PRO A 69 -3.27 8.66 5.74
CA PRO A 69 -1.98 8.90 6.36
C PRO A 69 -0.84 8.60 5.37
N GLU A 70 0.33 9.18 5.61
CA GLU A 70 1.57 8.77 4.95
C GLU A 70 2.04 7.47 5.63
N PRO A 71 2.33 6.33 4.92
CA PRO A 71 2.56 6.08 3.49
C PRO A 71 1.30 5.81 2.64
N LYS A 72 1.38 6.14 1.34
CA LYS A 72 0.28 6.03 0.37
C LYS A 72 0.60 5.09 -0.79
N TRP A 73 -0.41 4.35 -1.24
CA TRP A 73 -0.37 3.55 -2.45
C TRP A 73 -1.58 3.86 -3.33
N VAL A 74 -1.38 3.83 -4.64
CA VAL A 74 -2.39 4.18 -5.64
C VAL A 74 -2.72 2.97 -6.49
N ILE A 75 -4.01 2.62 -6.55
CA ILE A 75 -4.55 1.60 -7.43
C ILE A 75 -5.27 2.27 -8.59
N ALA A 76 -4.90 1.95 -9.83
CA ALA A 76 -5.66 2.34 -11.01
C ALA A 76 -6.73 1.29 -11.32
N MET A 77 -8.00 1.65 -11.15
CA MET A 77 -9.13 0.76 -11.39
C MET A 77 -9.84 1.09 -12.71
N GLY A 78 -9.89 0.10 -13.60
CA GLY A 78 -10.61 0.16 -14.87
C GLY A 78 -9.77 0.65 -16.04
N ALA A 79 -10.28 0.39 -17.24
CA ALA A 79 -9.62 0.74 -18.51
C ALA A 79 -9.43 2.26 -18.65
N CYS A 80 -10.43 3.05 -18.23
CA CYS A 80 -10.38 4.51 -18.29
C CYS A 80 -9.28 5.09 -17.40
N ALA A 81 -9.14 4.63 -16.15
CA ALA A 81 -8.08 5.10 -15.26
C ALA A 81 -6.69 4.62 -15.72
N SER A 82 -6.59 3.39 -16.23
CA SER A 82 -5.30 2.80 -16.62
C SER A 82 -4.74 3.39 -17.91
N THR A 83 -5.58 3.58 -18.93
CA THR A 83 -5.12 3.93 -20.30
C THR A 83 -6.02 4.94 -21.04
N GLY A 84 -7.06 5.48 -20.39
CA GLY A 84 -8.14 6.23 -21.07
C GLY A 84 -9.24 5.33 -21.67
N GLY A 85 -8.97 4.03 -21.86
CA GLY A 85 -9.96 3.04 -22.28
C GLY A 85 -10.54 3.34 -23.65
N MET A 86 -11.87 3.25 -23.78
CA MET A 86 -12.58 3.58 -25.04
C MET A 86 -12.55 5.08 -25.36
N TYR A 87 -12.26 5.92 -24.37
CA TYR A 87 -12.26 7.36 -24.52
C TYR A 87 -10.88 7.85 -24.96
N ARG A 88 -10.57 7.72 -26.24
CA ARG A 88 -9.38 8.34 -26.85
C ARG A 88 -9.69 9.76 -27.33
N SER A 89 -10.17 10.60 -26.42
CA SER A 89 -10.63 11.97 -26.69
C SER A 89 -9.90 13.00 -25.82
N TYR A 90 -9.94 14.27 -26.22
CA TYR A 90 -9.31 15.39 -25.49
C TYR A 90 -9.91 15.62 -24.09
N ALA A 91 -11.07 15.04 -23.80
CA ALA A 91 -11.79 15.23 -22.55
C ALA A 91 -11.27 14.33 -21.41
N VAL A 92 -10.46 13.31 -21.72
CA VAL A 92 -9.95 12.37 -20.70
C VAL A 92 -8.44 12.19 -20.84
N LEU A 93 -7.80 12.05 -19.69
CA LEU A 93 -6.38 11.75 -19.59
C LEU A 93 -6.11 10.28 -19.97
N GLN A 94 -5.12 10.04 -20.83
CA GLN A 94 -4.79 8.72 -21.38
C GLN A 94 -3.92 7.90 -20.40
N GLY A 95 -4.42 7.72 -19.17
CA GLY A 95 -3.77 6.96 -18.09
C GLY A 95 -3.31 7.81 -16.92
N ILE A 96 -3.75 7.47 -15.71
CA ILE A 96 -3.55 8.23 -14.47
C ILE A 96 -2.07 8.38 -14.07
N ASP A 97 -1.20 7.53 -14.62
CA ASP A 97 0.26 7.52 -14.43
C ASP A 97 0.94 8.84 -14.75
N GLN A 98 0.31 9.64 -15.62
CA GLN A 98 0.80 10.96 -15.99
C GLN A 98 0.65 11.98 -14.84
N LEU A 99 -0.20 11.69 -13.86
CA LEU A 99 -0.50 12.58 -12.72
C LEU A 99 -0.01 12.00 -11.39
N LEU A 100 -0.23 10.69 -11.17
CA LEU A 100 0.12 10.01 -9.93
C LEU A 100 0.86 8.70 -10.23
N PRO A 101 1.88 8.33 -9.44
CA PRO A 101 2.53 7.03 -9.58
C PRO A 101 1.56 5.93 -9.14
N VAL A 102 1.23 5.01 -10.05
CA VAL A 102 0.34 3.88 -9.78
C VAL A 102 1.15 2.67 -9.32
N ASP A 103 0.67 2.01 -8.27
CA ASP A 103 1.27 0.79 -7.74
C ASP A 103 0.75 -0.48 -8.39
N VAL A 104 -0.58 -0.54 -8.59
CA VAL A 104 -1.28 -1.70 -9.15
C VAL A 104 -2.37 -1.25 -10.11
N TYR A 105 -2.41 -1.89 -11.29
CA TYR A 105 -3.48 -1.70 -12.27
C TYR A 105 -4.45 -2.86 -12.22
N ILE A 106 -5.73 -2.52 -12.28
CA ILE A 106 -6.83 -3.48 -12.32
C ILE A 106 -7.63 -3.22 -13.59
N SER A 107 -7.46 -4.08 -14.58
CA SER A 107 -8.17 -3.96 -15.86
C SER A 107 -9.64 -4.37 -15.72
N GLY A 108 -10.52 -3.62 -16.39
CA GLY A 108 -11.95 -3.94 -16.49
C GLY A 108 -12.78 -2.74 -16.95
N CYS A 109 -14.01 -2.97 -17.40
CA CYS A 109 -14.91 -1.91 -17.84
C CYS A 109 -16.39 -2.27 -17.58
N PRO A 110 -16.85 -2.24 -16.31
CA PRO A 110 -16.09 -2.08 -15.07
C PRO A 110 -15.46 -3.42 -14.62
N PRO A 111 -14.37 -3.40 -13.82
CA PRO A 111 -13.82 -4.64 -13.26
C PRO A 111 -14.81 -5.23 -12.25
N ARG A 112 -14.96 -6.56 -12.28
CA ARG A 112 -15.80 -7.25 -11.30
C ARG A 112 -15.24 -7.11 -9.88
N PRO A 113 -16.07 -7.14 -8.83
CA PRO A 113 -15.61 -7.07 -7.43
C PRO A 113 -14.49 -8.05 -7.10
N GLU A 114 -14.52 -9.27 -7.64
CA GLU A 114 -13.48 -10.28 -7.41
C GLU A 114 -12.13 -9.88 -8.00
N ALA A 115 -12.12 -9.16 -9.14
CA ALA A 115 -10.90 -8.64 -9.74
C ALA A 115 -10.31 -7.50 -8.90
N LEU A 116 -11.17 -6.70 -8.24
CA LEU A 116 -10.72 -5.69 -7.30
C LEU A 116 -10.06 -6.32 -6.07
N LEU A 117 -10.68 -7.37 -5.49
CA LEU A 117 -10.09 -8.12 -4.39
C LEU A 117 -8.74 -8.75 -4.77
N ALA A 118 -8.62 -9.31 -5.97
CA ALA A 118 -7.35 -9.83 -6.48
C ALA A 118 -6.28 -8.73 -6.61
N GLY A 119 -6.68 -7.53 -7.07
CA GLY A 119 -5.80 -6.37 -7.13
C GLY A 119 -5.33 -5.90 -5.75
N LEU A 120 -6.21 -5.92 -4.75
CA LEU A 120 -5.87 -5.63 -3.35
C LEU A 120 -4.89 -6.67 -2.79
N MET A 121 -5.11 -7.96 -3.02
CA MET A 121 -4.18 -9.01 -2.63
C MET A 121 -2.80 -8.82 -3.28
N LYS A 122 -2.76 -8.39 -4.55
CA LYS A 122 -1.51 -8.06 -5.24
C LYS A 122 -0.81 -6.85 -4.63
N LEU A 123 -1.57 -5.85 -4.19
CA LEU A 123 -1.02 -4.71 -3.45
C LEU A 123 -0.46 -5.15 -2.08
N GLN A 124 -1.17 -5.99 -1.34
CA GLN A 124 -0.69 -6.55 -0.07
C GLN A 124 0.61 -7.33 -0.25
N GLU A 125 0.75 -8.07 -1.34
CA GLU A 125 2.01 -8.76 -1.69
C GLU A 125 3.14 -7.77 -1.99
N LYS A 126 2.85 -6.68 -2.70
CA LYS A 126 3.82 -5.60 -2.96
C LYS A 126 4.32 -4.98 -1.65
N ILE A 127 3.41 -4.59 -0.76
CA ILE A 127 3.73 -4.00 0.55
C ILE A 127 4.55 -4.97 1.40
N SER A 128 4.27 -6.27 1.31
CA SER A 128 5.01 -7.28 2.07
C SER A 128 6.49 -7.38 1.66
N ARG A 129 6.85 -6.94 0.46
CA ARG A 129 8.21 -7.01 -0.11
C ARG A 129 8.99 -5.70 0.03
N GLU A 130 8.34 -4.58 0.38
CA GLU A 130 8.98 -3.28 0.56
C GLU A 130 9.86 -3.26 1.83
N HIS A 131 10.97 -2.53 1.81
CA HIS A 131 11.85 -2.38 2.99
C HIS A 131 11.47 -1.13 3.77
N SER A 132 10.56 -1.29 4.73
CA SER A 132 9.92 -0.19 5.47
C SER A 132 10.89 0.82 6.08
N PHE A 133 12.04 0.35 6.56
CA PHE A 133 13.03 1.22 7.23
C PHE A 133 13.85 2.10 6.29
N LYS A 134 14.22 1.55 5.12
CA LYS A 134 15.16 2.20 4.20
C LYS A 134 14.52 3.39 3.49
N GLU A 135 13.20 3.34 3.31
CA GLU A 135 12.41 4.38 2.62
C GLU A 135 11.87 5.46 3.56
N GLN A 136 11.60 5.18 4.84
CA GLN A 136 10.86 6.13 5.70
C GLN A 136 11.68 6.89 6.73
N LYS A 137 12.78 6.32 7.24
CA LYS A 137 13.67 7.04 8.17
C LYS A 137 15.09 6.95 7.67
N PRO A 138 15.44 7.70 6.61
CA PRO A 138 16.84 7.85 6.21
C PRO A 138 17.68 8.28 7.42
N GLU A 139 17.14 9.19 8.24
CA GLU A 139 17.74 9.70 9.48
C GLU A 139 18.00 8.64 10.56
N LEU A 140 17.10 7.65 10.72
CA LEU A 140 17.30 6.56 11.68
C LEU A 140 18.28 5.52 11.15
N THR A 141 18.29 5.29 9.83
CA THR A 141 19.27 4.44 9.16
C THR A 141 20.67 5.04 9.25
N GLU A 142 20.78 6.36 9.11
CA GLU A 142 22.03 7.10 9.33
C GLU A 142 22.46 7.05 10.79
N ARG A 143 21.58 7.32 11.75
CA ARG A 143 21.89 7.18 13.19
C ARG A 143 22.31 5.77 13.59
N LEU A 144 21.69 4.75 12.99
CA LEU A 144 22.07 3.36 13.21
C LEU A 144 23.42 3.04 12.55
N ARG A 145 23.71 3.56 11.35
CA ARG A 145 25.03 3.45 10.71
C ARG A 145 26.13 4.13 11.52
N GLU A 146 25.87 5.34 12.04
CA GLU A 146 26.79 6.07 12.92
C GLU A 146 27.00 5.34 14.26
N ALA A 147 25.97 4.69 14.80
CA ALA A 147 26.10 3.86 15.99
C ALA A 147 26.76 2.50 15.73
N LEU A 148 26.84 2.06 14.47
CA LEU A 148 27.42 0.79 14.02
C LEU A 148 28.85 0.95 13.44
N ALA A 149 29.34 2.18 13.26
CA ALA A 149 30.69 2.53 12.81
C ALA A 149 31.61 2.84 14.00
#